data_AF-C8NCB6-F1
#
_entry.id   AF-C8NCB6-F1
#
_cell.length_a   1.000
_cell.length_b   1.000
_cell.length_c   1.000
_cell.angle_alpha   90.00
_cell.angle_beta   90.00
_cell.angle_gamma   90.00
#
_symmetry.space_group_name_H-M   'P 1'
#
loop_
_entity.id
_entity.type
_entity.pdbx_description
1 polymer ?
#
loop_
_entity_poly.entity_id
_entity_poly.type
_entity_poly.pdbx_seq_one_letter_code
_entity_poly.pdbx_strand_id
1 'polypeptide(L)'
;MTPAQKAAVAAILNTDLSTLDSDRLIELCVIYRAAPDALDTFPAALKAELERRYSSEVIASEDVNFGVLQHMSNQFQSAIPYFHLKLLEMTGTINRDIWFTDNEALFRASIDNAEVAAWLAGQPDILNKCLGNRLALGYIAQSVTAATAILTREEALALWKNAPALWDIWPQHRTGMAVVAKSAELTQYIIDTPAALAAVVASDNAMQPLIASATARRVWVDSEVAMTAVAASQTAMTAVAASQTTMTAVAASQTAMTAVAASQTAMTAVAASQTAMTAVVGSEVAMRAVAGSEVAMRAVAGDEKFMRIVIASSVAMAAIAASETGKRILIAENQILQSHKDALYSMVKQHWTNARSIRLIDGQGGVRYESGNSALAEPNNALIFVCLGSFSTAFQYGRHQLEHPDGSVAALGGYRNQPSTMQAVDGVSFAGAKIKQTVQIGGSYAEVWIPKV
;
A
#
# COMPACT_ATOMS: atom_id res chain seq x y z
N MET A 1 -44.94 -2.89 -23.16
CA MET A 1 -45.35 -2.36 -24.48
C MET A 1 -44.74 -3.24 -25.56
N THR A 2 -45.48 -3.67 -26.58
CA THR A 2 -44.90 -4.46 -27.68
C THR A 2 -44.01 -3.59 -28.58
N PRO A 3 -43.08 -4.17 -29.37
CA PRO A 3 -42.27 -3.40 -30.32
C PRO A 3 -43.12 -2.56 -31.30
N ALA A 4 -44.25 -3.10 -31.74
CA ALA A 4 -45.20 -2.40 -32.60
C ALA A 4 -45.85 -1.20 -31.91
N GLN A 5 -46.26 -1.36 -30.64
CA GLN A 5 -46.79 -0.25 -29.84
C GLN A 5 -45.73 0.83 -29.62
N LYS A 6 -44.47 0.44 -29.37
CA LYS A 6 -43.35 1.38 -29.18
C LYS A 6 -43.09 2.22 -30.44
N ALA A 7 -43.05 1.57 -31.60
CA ALA A 7 -42.88 2.26 -32.88
C ALA A 7 -44.04 3.23 -33.18
N ALA A 8 -45.28 2.85 -32.85
CA ALA A 8 -46.44 3.72 -33.00
C ALA A 8 -46.35 4.96 -32.10
N VAL A 9 -45.98 4.80 -30.83
CA VAL A 9 -45.80 5.94 -29.92
C VAL A 9 -44.65 6.84 -30.38
N ALA A 10 -43.52 6.27 -30.82
CA ALA A 10 -42.41 7.04 -31.36
C ALA A 10 -42.83 7.92 -32.55
N ALA A 11 -43.62 7.37 -33.47
CA ALA A 11 -44.14 8.10 -34.61
C ALA A 11 -45.07 9.26 -34.21
N ILE A 12 -45.90 9.07 -33.18
CA ILE A 12 -46.77 10.13 -32.64
C ILE A 12 -45.94 11.26 -32.05
N LEU A 13 -44.93 10.92 -31.23
CA LEU A 13 -44.08 11.89 -30.54
C LEU A 13 -43.13 12.66 -31.48
N ASN A 14 -42.77 12.09 -32.63
CA ASN A 14 -41.85 12.69 -33.60
C ASN A 14 -42.54 13.72 -34.54
N THR A 15 -43.69 14.26 -34.14
CA THR A 15 -44.41 15.31 -34.89
C THR A 15 -43.73 16.67 -34.71
N ASP A 16 -43.81 17.56 -35.70
CA ASP A 16 -43.33 18.93 -35.59
C ASP A 16 -44.13 19.74 -34.55
N LEU A 17 -43.52 19.95 -33.39
CA LEU A 17 -44.14 20.61 -32.24
C LEU A 17 -44.52 22.07 -32.50
N SER A 18 -43.87 22.73 -33.47
CA SER A 18 -44.14 24.14 -33.78
C SER A 18 -45.52 24.36 -34.42
N THR A 19 -46.11 23.29 -34.97
CA THR A 19 -47.42 23.32 -35.66
C THR A 19 -48.60 23.03 -34.75
N LEU A 20 -48.36 22.65 -33.49
CA LEU A 20 -49.38 22.15 -32.57
C LEU A 20 -49.88 23.27 -31.65
N ASP A 21 -51.11 23.15 -31.14
CA ASP A 21 -51.61 24.00 -30.05
C ASP A 21 -51.14 23.46 -28.68
N SER A 22 -51.38 24.26 -27.62
CA SER A 22 -50.95 23.92 -26.27
C SER A 22 -51.63 22.65 -25.73
N ASP A 23 -52.89 22.41 -26.09
CA ASP A 23 -53.63 21.20 -25.69
C ASP A 23 -53.00 19.94 -26.30
N ARG A 24 -52.67 19.98 -27.59
CA ARG A 24 -52.03 18.87 -28.26
C ARG A 24 -50.61 18.62 -27.74
N LEU A 25 -49.88 19.69 -27.38
CA LEU A 25 -48.58 19.54 -26.70
C LEU A 25 -48.74 18.83 -25.35
N ILE A 26 -49.76 19.17 -24.55
CA ILE A 26 -50.06 18.49 -23.28
C ILE A 26 -50.38 17.01 -23.52
N GLU A 27 -51.17 16.68 -24.54
CA GLU A 27 -51.46 15.28 -24.91
C GLU A 27 -50.19 14.50 -25.26
N LEU A 28 -49.29 15.08 -26.07
CA LEU A 28 -48.00 14.46 -26.39
C LEU A 28 -47.14 14.28 -25.14
N CYS A 29 -47.14 15.25 -24.21
CA CYS A 29 -46.47 15.12 -22.92
C CYS A 29 -47.02 13.94 -22.11
N VAL A 30 -48.34 13.75 -22.08
CA VAL A 30 -48.97 12.61 -21.39
C VAL A 30 -48.63 11.28 -22.06
N ILE A 31 -48.59 11.25 -23.40
CA ILE A 31 -48.18 10.06 -24.18
C ILE A 31 -46.72 9.72 -23.90
N TYR A 32 -45.83 10.71 -23.92
CA TYR A 32 -44.42 10.52 -23.59
C TYR A 32 -44.27 9.99 -22.16
N ARG A 33 -45.03 10.54 -21.20
CA ARG A 33 -45.03 10.04 -19.82
C ARG A 33 -45.46 8.58 -19.72
N ALA A 34 -46.33 8.10 -20.61
CA ALA A 34 -46.77 6.71 -20.64
C ALA A 34 -45.74 5.76 -21.30
N ALA A 35 -44.87 6.26 -22.17
CA ALA A 35 -43.85 5.49 -22.88
C ALA A 35 -42.57 6.34 -23.15
N PRO A 36 -41.82 6.70 -22.10
CA PRO A 36 -40.71 7.65 -22.19
C PRO A 36 -39.51 7.13 -22.99
N ASP A 37 -39.43 5.81 -23.20
CA ASP A 37 -38.40 5.14 -23.99
C ASP A 37 -38.74 5.04 -25.48
N ALA A 38 -39.92 5.53 -25.90
CA ALA A 38 -40.36 5.50 -27.29
C ALA A 38 -39.61 6.51 -28.17
N LEU A 39 -39.24 7.68 -27.65
CA LEU A 39 -38.47 8.70 -28.36
C LEU A 39 -37.67 9.58 -27.38
N ASP A 40 -36.38 9.33 -27.29
CA ASP A 40 -35.43 10.01 -26.38
C ASP A 40 -35.20 11.49 -26.71
N THR A 41 -35.45 11.92 -27.95
CA THR A 41 -35.31 13.32 -28.39
C THR A 41 -36.49 14.22 -28.02
N PHE A 42 -37.65 13.66 -27.66
CA PHE A 42 -38.87 14.42 -27.37
C PHE A 42 -38.70 15.48 -26.26
N PRO A 43 -38.06 15.19 -25.11
CA PRO A 43 -37.88 16.20 -24.05
C PRO A 43 -37.10 17.43 -24.50
N ALA A 44 -36.04 17.23 -25.30
CA ALA A 44 -35.23 18.31 -25.83
C ALA A 44 -36.02 19.15 -26.86
N ALA A 45 -36.78 18.49 -27.73
CA ALA A 45 -37.64 19.15 -28.70
C ALA A 45 -38.74 19.96 -28.01
N LEU A 46 -39.38 19.41 -26.97
CA LEU A 46 -40.40 20.10 -26.17
C LEU A 46 -39.80 21.35 -25.51
N LYS A 47 -38.63 21.23 -24.86
CA LYS A 47 -37.96 22.38 -24.24
C LYS A 47 -37.71 23.50 -25.24
N ALA A 48 -37.14 23.17 -26.40
CA ALA A 48 -36.86 24.16 -27.45
C ALA A 48 -38.15 24.83 -27.94
N GLU A 49 -39.25 24.07 -28.08
CA GLU A 49 -40.54 24.64 -28.47
C GLU A 49 -41.13 25.55 -27.38
N LEU A 50 -40.99 25.21 -26.10
CA LEU A 50 -41.45 26.10 -25.02
C LEU A 50 -40.65 27.40 -24.98
N GLU A 51 -39.32 27.34 -25.13
CA GLU A 51 -38.45 28.51 -25.21
C GLU A 51 -38.78 29.40 -26.43
N ARG A 52 -39.18 28.79 -27.56
CA ARG A 52 -39.60 29.51 -28.77
C ARG A 52 -40.99 30.14 -28.63
N ARG A 53 -41.94 29.43 -28.02
CA ARG A 53 -43.36 29.80 -27.98
C ARG A 53 -43.69 30.82 -26.89
N TYR A 54 -43.05 30.73 -25.73
CA TYR A 54 -43.42 31.50 -24.55
C TYR A 54 -42.41 32.62 -24.24
N SER A 55 -42.59 33.78 -24.87
CA SER A 55 -41.90 35.02 -24.47
C SER A 55 -42.47 35.55 -23.15
N SER A 56 -41.80 36.54 -22.54
CA SER A 56 -42.26 37.18 -21.30
C SER A 56 -43.69 37.73 -21.41
N GLU A 57 -44.06 38.27 -22.57
CA GLU A 57 -45.40 38.78 -22.85
C GLU A 57 -46.42 37.65 -23.01
N VAL A 58 -46.06 36.57 -23.70
CA VAL A 58 -46.96 35.41 -23.91
C VAL A 58 -47.23 34.67 -22.60
N ILE A 59 -46.22 34.56 -21.73
CA ILE A 59 -46.38 33.98 -20.39
C ILE A 59 -47.41 34.76 -19.58
N ALA A 60 -47.47 36.09 -19.71
CA ALA A 60 -48.46 36.90 -18.99
C ALA A 60 -49.90 36.68 -19.48
N SER A 61 -50.09 36.25 -20.73
CA SER A 61 -51.41 35.95 -21.30
C SER A 61 -51.82 34.48 -21.27
N GLU A 62 -50.86 33.55 -21.22
CA GLU A 62 -51.06 32.09 -21.23
C GLU A 62 -50.32 31.39 -20.08
N ASP A 63 -50.40 31.98 -18.89
CA ASP A 63 -49.69 31.54 -17.68
C ASP A 63 -49.99 30.08 -17.29
N VAL A 64 -51.24 29.63 -17.41
CA VAL A 64 -51.65 28.26 -17.08
C VAL A 64 -51.02 27.23 -18.02
N ASN A 65 -51.13 27.44 -19.33
CA ASN A 65 -50.59 26.52 -20.33
C ASN A 65 -49.07 26.44 -20.24
N PHE A 66 -48.42 27.60 -20.11
CA PHE A 66 -46.99 27.68 -19.84
C PHE A 66 -46.63 26.90 -18.56
N GLY A 67 -47.33 27.14 -17.45
CA GLY A 67 -47.05 26.49 -16.17
C GLY A 67 -47.13 24.95 -16.25
N VAL A 68 -48.19 24.42 -16.89
CA VAL A 68 -48.36 22.97 -17.06
C VAL A 68 -47.28 22.37 -17.96
N LEU A 69 -47.06 22.95 -19.13
CA LEU A 69 -46.09 22.44 -20.10
C LEU A 69 -44.65 22.58 -19.59
N GLN A 70 -44.31 23.71 -18.95
CA GLN A 70 -43.01 23.92 -18.34
C GLN A 70 -42.78 22.94 -17.18
N HIS A 71 -43.80 22.67 -16.35
CA HIS A 71 -43.71 21.67 -15.30
C HIS A 71 -43.44 20.27 -15.88
N MET A 72 -44.19 19.87 -16.91
CA MET A 72 -43.98 18.58 -17.60
C MET A 72 -42.60 18.49 -18.26
N SER A 73 -42.18 19.54 -18.98
CA SER A 73 -40.85 19.62 -19.59
C SER A 73 -39.73 19.50 -18.56
N ASN A 74 -39.87 20.14 -17.40
CA ASN A 74 -38.92 19.99 -16.29
C ASN A 74 -38.90 18.55 -15.75
N GLN A 75 -40.05 17.88 -15.66
CA GLN A 75 -40.11 16.47 -15.27
C GLN A 75 -39.47 15.53 -16.30
N PHE A 76 -39.58 15.83 -17.59
CA PHE A 76 -38.97 15.04 -18.66
C PHE A 76 -37.46 15.29 -18.79
N GLN A 77 -36.98 16.45 -18.34
CA GLN A 77 -35.55 16.72 -18.22
C GLN A 77 -34.91 16.00 -17.04
N SER A 78 -35.70 15.64 -16.01
CA SER A 78 -35.18 14.83 -14.90
C SER A 78 -35.06 13.37 -15.35
N ALA A 79 -33.86 12.79 -15.26
CA ALA A 79 -33.66 11.36 -15.48
C ALA A 79 -34.28 10.49 -14.36
N ILE A 80 -34.68 11.12 -13.24
CA ILE A 80 -35.17 10.44 -12.03
C ILE A 80 -36.52 9.73 -12.24
N PRO A 81 -37.59 10.34 -12.81
CA PRO A 81 -38.90 9.68 -12.90
C PRO A 81 -38.87 8.41 -13.74
N TYR A 82 -38.15 8.41 -14.88
CA TYR A 82 -38.01 7.22 -15.70
C TYR A 82 -37.18 6.14 -14.99
N PHE A 83 -36.06 6.53 -14.40
CA PHE A 83 -35.23 5.60 -13.65
C PHE A 83 -35.96 5.01 -12.44
N HIS A 84 -36.75 5.82 -11.72
CA HIS A 84 -37.59 5.37 -10.62
C HIS A 84 -38.62 4.34 -11.08
N LEU A 85 -39.35 4.62 -12.15
CA LEU A 85 -40.31 3.67 -12.72
C LEU A 85 -39.66 2.34 -13.08
N LYS A 86 -38.45 2.39 -13.67
CA LYS A 86 -37.67 1.20 -13.98
C LYS A 86 -37.19 0.44 -12.75
N LEU A 87 -36.80 1.15 -11.69
CA LEU A 87 -36.45 0.50 -10.44
C LEU A 87 -37.67 -0.07 -9.70
N LEU A 88 -38.86 0.52 -9.84
CA LEU A 88 -40.09 -0.09 -9.34
C LEU A 88 -40.40 -1.40 -10.07
N GLU A 89 -40.21 -1.45 -11.39
CA GLU A 89 -40.25 -2.71 -12.18
C GLU A 89 -39.26 -3.73 -11.60
N MET A 90 -37.99 -3.34 -11.39
CA MET A 90 -36.96 -4.17 -10.75
C MET A 90 -37.39 -4.68 -9.37
N THR A 91 -38.08 -3.85 -8.57
CA THR A 91 -38.50 -4.29 -7.24
C THR A 91 -39.53 -5.40 -7.27
N GLY A 92 -40.37 -5.46 -8.32
CA GLY A 92 -41.40 -6.47 -8.53
C GLY A 92 -40.90 -7.74 -9.25
N THR A 93 -39.68 -7.75 -9.79
CA THR A 93 -39.14 -8.95 -10.45
C THR A 93 -38.69 -10.00 -9.44
N ILE A 94 -38.91 -11.27 -9.79
CA ILE A 94 -38.43 -12.41 -9.00
C ILE A 94 -36.91 -12.56 -9.16
N ASN A 95 -36.42 -12.52 -10.40
CA ASN A 95 -35.00 -12.62 -10.71
C ASN A 95 -34.44 -11.25 -11.14
N ARG A 96 -33.75 -10.60 -10.20
CA ARG A 96 -33.14 -9.28 -10.42
C ARG A 96 -31.87 -9.35 -11.24
N ASP A 97 -31.18 -10.49 -11.29
CA ASP A 97 -29.97 -10.62 -12.12
C ASP A 97 -30.31 -10.50 -13.61
N ILE A 98 -31.40 -11.15 -14.04
CA ILE A 98 -31.91 -11.00 -15.42
C ILE A 98 -32.27 -9.54 -15.68
N TRP A 99 -32.98 -8.90 -14.74
CA TRP A 99 -33.37 -7.50 -14.90
C TRP A 99 -32.17 -6.57 -15.04
N PHE A 100 -31.15 -6.69 -14.17
CA PHE A 100 -29.95 -5.87 -14.24
C PHE A 100 -29.10 -6.15 -15.49
N THR A 101 -29.10 -7.40 -15.98
CA THR A 101 -28.44 -7.76 -17.24
C THR A 101 -29.12 -7.05 -18.42
N ASP A 102 -30.45 -7.12 -18.51
CA ASP A 102 -31.21 -6.53 -19.62
C ASP A 102 -31.23 -4.99 -19.57
N ASN A 103 -31.06 -4.40 -18.36
CA ASN A 103 -31.11 -2.96 -18.14
C ASN A 103 -29.74 -2.36 -17.77
N GLU A 104 -28.62 -3.05 -18.06
CA GLU A 104 -27.28 -2.61 -17.65
C GLU A 104 -27.00 -1.18 -18.12
N ALA A 105 -27.15 -0.91 -19.42
CA ALA A 105 -26.81 0.38 -20.01
C ALA A 105 -27.60 1.53 -19.38
N LEU A 106 -28.90 1.31 -19.14
CA LEU A 106 -29.76 2.28 -18.47
C LEU A 106 -29.31 2.50 -17.03
N PHE A 107 -29.09 1.43 -16.26
CA PHE A 107 -28.73 1.53 -14.85
C PHE A 107 -27.41 2.26 -14.68
N ARG A 108 -26.39 1.88 -15.45
CA ARG A 108 -25.06 2.50 -15.40
C ARG A 108 -25.09 3.98 -15.79
N ALA A 109 -25.74 4.32 -16.90
CA ALA A 109 -25.88 5.72 -17.31
C ALA A 109 -26.63 6.57 -16.26
N SER A 110 -27.63 5.98 -15.62
CA SER A 110 -28.43 6.65 -14.58
C SER A 110 -27.60 6.92 -13.32
N ILE A 111 -26.87 5.94 -12.80
CA ILE A 111 -26.09 6.12 -11.57
C ILE A 111 -24.83 6.99 -11.75
N ASP A 112 -24.39 7.20 -12.99
CA ASP A 112 -23.31 8.15 -13.32
C ASP A 112 -23.78 9.61 -13.35
N ASN A 113 -25.10 9.85 -13.40
CA ASN A 113 -25.69 11.18 -13.24
C ASN A 113 -25.77 11.56 -11.75
N ALA A 114 -25.26 12.74 -11.40
CA ALA A 114 -25.15 13.19 -10.01
C ALA A 114 -26.51 13.37 -9.30
N GLU A 115 -27.51 13.90 -10.00
CA GLU A 115 -28.85 14.10 -9.43
C GLU A 115 -29.53 12.75 -9.17
N VAL A 116 -29.43 11.83 -10.14
CA VAL A 116 -30.00 10.49 -10.02
C VAL A 116 -29.29 9.68 -8.93
N ALA A 117 -27.96 9.76 -8.83
CA ALA A 117 -27.20 9.11 -7.77
C ALA A 117 -27.58 9.63 -6.37
N ALA A 118 -27.67 10.95 -6.21
CA ALA A 118 -28.11 11.57 -4.96
C ALA A 118 -29.54 11.19 -4.60
N TRP A 119 -30.42 11.12 -5.60
CA TRP A 119 -31.79 10.65 -5.43
C TRP A 119 -31.83 9.17 -5.01
N LEU A 120 -31.11 8.28 -5.69
CA LEU A 120 -31.07 6.84 -5.38
C LEU A 120 -30.54 6.59 -3.97
N ALA A 121 -29.50 7.34 -3.56
CA ALA A 121 -28.99 7.31 -2.19
C ALA A 121 -30.05 7.69 -1.15
N GLY A 122 -31.07 8.47 -1.54
CA GLY A 122 -32.21 8.82 -0.71
C GLY A 122 -33.41 7.87 -0.80
N GLN A 123 -33.31 6.75 -1.51
CA GLN A 123 -34.38 5.76 -1.64
C GLN A 123 -34.01 4.46 -0.91
N PRO A 124 -34.20 4.36 0.43
CA PRO A 124 -33.66 3.25 1.21
C PRO A 124 -34.15 1.86 0.75
N ASP A 125 -35.44 1.70 0.46
CA ASP A 125 -36.00 0.41 0.03
C ASP A 125 -35.49 -0.05 -1.33
N ILE A 126 -35.31 0.90 -2.26
CA ILE A 126 -34.82 0.64 -3.60
C ILE A 126 -33.32 0.37 -3.55
N LEU A 127 -32.57 1.24 -2.86
CA LEU A 127 -31.14 1.12 -2.69
C LEU A 127 -30.76 -0.20 -2.01
N ASN A 128 -31.50 -0.63 -0.98
CA ASN A 128 -31.25 -1.91 -0.32
C ASN A 128 -31.38 -3.09 -1.30
N LYS A 129 -32.36 -3.06 -2.20
CA LYS A 129 -32.52 -4.09 -3.25
C LYS A 129 -31.39 -4.03 -4.28
N CYS A 130 -30.93 -2.83 -4.66
CA CYS A 130 -29.77 -2.65 -5.53
C CYS A 130 -28.50 -3.20 -4.87
N LEU A 131 -28.20 -2.82 -3.63
CA LEU A 131 -27.01 -3.26 -2.90
C LEU A 131 -27.03 -4.76 -2.56
N GLY A 132 -28.23 -5.34 -2.40
CA GLY A 132 -28.42 -6.78 -2.24
C GLY A 132 -28.21 -7.61 -3.51
N ASN A 133 -28.13 -6.97 -4.69
CA ASN A 133 -27.88 -7.63 -5.95
C ASN A 133 -26.41 -7.50 -6.36
N ARG A 134 -25.76 -8.62 -6.74
CA ARG A 134 -24.32 -8.65 -7.04
C ARG A 134 -23.94 -7.80 -8.27
N LEU A 135 -24.77 -7.82 -9.32
CA LEU A 135 -24.51 -7.01 -10.53
C LEU A 135 -24.63 -5.52 -10.23
N ALA A 136 -25.72 -5.12 -9.60
CA ALA A 136 -25.96 -3.72 -9.26
C ALA A 136 -24.93 -3.16 -8.28
N LEU A 137 -24.54 -3.94 -7.27
CA LEU A 137 -23.45 -3.59 -6.36
C LEU A 137 -22.13 -3.39 -7.12
N GLY A 138 -21.82 -4.26 -8.07
CA GLY A 138 -20.65 -4.12 -8.94
C GLY A 138 -20.70 -2.87 -9.83
N TYR A 139 -21.87 -2.54 -10.39
CA TYR A 139 -22.06 -1.31 -11.18
C TYR A 139 -21.90 -0.06 -10.30
N ILE A 140 -22.47 -0.05 -9.10
CA ILE A 140 -22.31 1.05 -8.12
C ILE A 140 -20.84 1.21 -7.74
N ALA A 141 -20.13 0.11 -7.46
CA ALA A 141 -18.70 0.13 -7.12
C ALA A 141 -17.81 0.64 -8.27
N GLN A 142 -18.30 0.61 -9.51
CA GLN A 142 -17.59 1.15 -10.68
C GLN A 142 -17.90 2.63 -10.96
N SER A 143 -18.94 3.19 -10.34
CA SER A 143 -19.34 4.59 -10.53
C SER A 143 -18.83 5.47 -9.38
N VAL A 144 -17.96 6.44 -9.69
CA VAL A 144 -17.52 7.44 -8.68
C VAL A 144 -18.72 8.22 -8.15
N THR A 145 -19.63 8.60 -9.04
CA THR A 145 -20.80 9.41 -8.72
C THR A 145 -21.72 8.69 -7.75
N ALA A 146 -22.11 7.45 -8.08
CA ALA A 146 -22.97 6.62 -7.23
C ALA A 146 -22.31 6.29 -5.89
N ALA A 147 -21.05 5.83 -5.92
CA ALA A 147 -20.31 5.51 -4.71
C ALA A 147 -20.17 6.73 -3.79
N THR A 148 -19.90 7.92 -4.34
CA THR A 148 -19.80 9.16 -3.54
C THR A 148 -21.14 9.51 -2.91
N ALA A 149 -22.24 9.47 -3.68
CA ALA A 149 -23.57 9.78 -3.16
C ALA A 149 -24.01 8.84 -2.03
N ILE A 150 -23.71 7.54 -2.16
CA ILE A 150 -24.07 6.52 -1.17
C ILE A 150 -23.19 6.64 0.09
N LEU A 151 -21.87 6.78 -0.08
CA LEU A 151 -20.92 6.77 1.04
C LEU A 151 -20.91 8.05 1.87
N THR A 152 -21.51 9.13 1.37
CA THR A 152 -21.60 10.43 2.07
C THR A 152 -22.94 10.68 2.77
N ARG A 153 -23.92 9.77 2.59
CA ARG A 153 -25.24 9.86 3.20
C ARG A 153 -25.41 8.78 4.26
N GLU A 154 -25.75 9.17 5.48
CA GLU A 154 -25.76 8.27 6.66
C GLU A 154 -26.58 6.99 6.47
N GLU A 155 -27.85 7.12 6.09
CA GLU A 155 -28.75 5.96 5.86
C GLU A 155 -28.26 5.07 4.71
N ALA A 156 -27.79 5.66 3.62
CA ALA A 156 -27.28 4.93 2.45
C ALA A 156 -25.98 4.18 2.78
N LEU A 157 -25.10 4.80 3.57
CA LEU A 157 -23.87 4.19 4.05
C LEU A 157 -24.18 2.99 4.96
N ALA A 158 -25.18 3.09 5.83
CA ALA A 158 -25.60 1.96 6.65
C ALA A 158 -26.08 0.77 5.80
N LEU A 159 -26.86 1.03 4.75
CA LEU A 159 -27.27 0.00 3.80
C LEU A 159 -26.08 -0.60 3.04
N TRP A 160 -25.12 0.24 2.62
CA TRP A 160 -23.89 -0.21 1.96
C TRP A 160 -23.08 -1.14 2.86
N LYS A 161 -22.87 -0.77 4.13
CA LYS A 161 -22.15 -1.61 5.12
C LYS A 161 -22.81 -2.97 5.34
N ASN A 162 -24.14 -3.05 5.18
CA ASN A 162 -24.94 -4.26 5.38
C ASN A 162 -25.13 -5.08 4.08
N ALA A 163 -24.56 -4.66 2.95
CA ALA A 163 -24.74 -5.37 1.68
C ALA A 163 -24.10 -6.77 1.77
N PRO A 164 -24.84 -7.87 1.50
CA PRO A 164 -24.39 -9.23 1.80
C PRO A 164 -23.10 -9.65 1.08
N ALA A 165 -22.91 -9.18 -0.15
CA ALA A 165 -21.76 -9.49 -0.99
C ALA A 165 -20.76 -8.32 -1.06
N LEU A 166 -20.80 -7.40 -0.08
CA LEU A 166 -20.01 -6.17 -0.12
C LEU A 166 -18.54 -6.46 -0.37
N TRP A 167 -17.94 -7.27 0.50
CA TRP A 167 -16.51 -7.53 0.49
C TRP A 167 -16.09 -8.58 -0.54
N ASP A 168 -17.03 -9.32 -1.12
CA ASP A 168 -16.76 -10.14 -2.29
C ASP A 168 -16.55 -9.27 -3.53
N ILE A 169 -17.32 -8.18 -3.68
CA ILE A 169 -17.46 -7.44 -4.94
C ILE A 169 -16.73 -6.11 -4.91
N TRP A 170 -16.93 -5.31 -3.88
CA TRP A 170 -16.39 -3.95 -3.81
C TRP A 170 -14.86 -3.88 -3.95
N PRO A 171 -14.07 -4.76 -3.30
CA PRO A 171 -12.61 -4.79 -3.46
C PRO A 171 -12.14 -5.14 -4.87
N GLN A 172 -13.00 -5.68 -5.74
CA GLN A 172 -12.66 -5.94 -7.13
C GLN A 172 -12.67 -4.66 -7.99
N HIS A 173 -13.24 -3.56 -7.48
CA HIS A 173 -13.44 -2.33 -8.23
C HIS A 173 -12.64 -1.16 -7.65
N ARG A 174 -11.59 -0.77 -8.38
CA ARG A 174 -10.70 0.33 -8.00
C ARG A 174 -11.45 1.65 -7.75
N THR A 175 -12.49 1.92 -8.53
CA THR A 175 -13.25 3.18 -8.48
C THR A 175 -13.92 3.39 -7.12
N GLY A 176 -14.72 2.42 -6.67
CA GLY A 176 -15.39 2.47 -5.37
C GLY A 176 -14.39 2.47 -4.22
N MET A 177 -13.32 1.69 -4.33
CA MET A 177 -12.23 1.70 -3.34
C MET A 177 -11.51 3.06 -3.27
N ALA A 178 -11.38 3.77 -4.39
CA ALA A 178 -10.84 5.13 -4.39
C ALA A 178 -11.74 6.16 -3.71
N VAL A 179 -13.06 5.97 -3.71
CA VAL A 179 -13.98 6.79 -2.92
C VAL A 179 -13.82 6.46 -1.42
N VAL A 180 -13.79 5.18 -1.07
CA VAL A 180 -13.56 4.70 0.31
C VAL A 180 -12.25 5.27 0.87
N ALA A 181 -11.17 5.23 0.09
CA ALA A 181 -9.85 5.69 0.49
C ALA A 181 -9.76 7.19 0.82
N LYS A 182 -10.76 8.01 0.47
CA LYS A 182 -10.81 9.43 0.79
C LYS A 182 -11.20 9.70 2.25
N SER A 183 -11.91 8.78 2.91
CA SER A 183 -12.40 8.93 4.29
C SER A 183 -11.53 8.14 5.27
N ALA A 184 -11.16 8.79 6.38
CA ALA A 184 -10.45 8.12 7.46
C ALA A 184 -11.36 7.12 8.17
N GLU A 185 -12.64 7.46 8.34
CA GLU A 185 -13.66 6.64 8.98
C GLU A 185 -13.96 5.36 8.19
N LEU A 186 -14.06 5.45 6.87
CA LEU A 186 -14.29 4.28 6.02
C LEU A 186 -13.06 3.37 5.93
N THR A 187 -11.86 3.96 5.92
CA THR A 187 -10.62 3.17 5.91
C THR A 187 -10.33 2.54 7.28
N GLN A 188 -10.75 3.18 8.37
CA GLN A 188 -10.76 2.59 9.71
C GLN A 188 -11.80 1.47 9.82
N TYR A 189 -13.01 1.65 9.26
CA TYR A 189 -14.03 0.62 9.23
C TYR A 189 -13.55 -0.68 8.56
N ILE A 190 -12.71 -0.59 7.53
CA ILE A 190 -12.07 -1.77 6.93
C ILE A 190 -11.19 -2.50 7.94
N ILE A 191 -10.36 -1.77 8.71
CA ILE A 191 -9.48 -2.34 9.74
C ILE A 191 -10.30 -3.03 10.82
N ASP A 192 -11.39 -2.38 11.26
CA ASP A 192 -12.25 -2.87 12.34
C ASP A 192 -13.14 -4.06 11.93
N THR A 193 -13.23 -4.35 10.62
CA THR A 193 -14.07 -5.41 10.06
C THR A 193 -13.19 -6.52 9.45
N PRO A 194 -13.01 -7.68 10.13
CA PRO A 194 -12.07 -8.72 9.68
C PRO A 194 -12.29 -9.22 8.25
N ALA A 195 -13.55 -9.41 7.83
CA ALA A 195 -13.88 -9.82 6.47
C ALA A 195 -13.52 -8.75 5.43
N ALA A 196 -13.68 -7.47 5.78
CA ALA A 196 -13.28 -6.35 4.93
C ALA A 196 -11.77 -6.29 4.77
N LEU A 197 -11.04 -6.33 5.90
CA LEU A 197 -9.59 -6.28 5.90
C LEU A 197 -9.01 -7.42 5.06
N ALA A 198 -9.47 -8.66 5.28
CA ALA A 198 -9.02 -9.83 4.54
C ALA A 198 -9.27 -9.69 3.03
N ALA A 199 -10.47 -9.25 2.62
CA ALA A 199 -10.79 -9.08 1.21
C ALA A 199 -9.99 -7.95 0.55
N VAL A 200 -9.77 -6.84 1.26
CA VAL A 200 -9.02 -5.69 0.75
C VAL A 200 -7.54 -6.02 0.58
N VAL A 201 -6.88 -6.61 1.58
CA VAL A 201 -5.44 -6.94 1.46
C VAL A 201 -5.16 -8.06 0.46
N ALA A 202 -6.15 -8.88 0.13
CA ALA A 202 -6.04 -9.90 -0.92
C ALA A 202 -6.18 -9.32 -2.34
N SER A 203 -6.73 -8.11 -2.50
CA SER A 203 -7.04 -7.50 -3.81
C SER A 203 -6.09 -6.37 -4.17
N ASP A 204 -5.36 -6.51 -5.29
CA ASP A 204 -4.57 -5.40 -5.86
C ASP A 204 -5.47 -4.21 -6.24
N ASN A 205 -6.66 -4.47 -6.79
CA ASN A 205 -7.62 -3.42 -7.17
C ASN A 205 -8.03 -2.56 -5.96
N ALA A 206 -8.09 -3.14 -4.76
CA ALA A 206 -8.44 -2.43 -3.53
C ALA A 206 -7.24 -1.76 -2.85
N MET A 207 -6.08 -2.41 -2.86
CA MET A 207 -4.87 -1.88 -2.24
C MET A 207 -4.33 -0.66 -2.98
N GLN A 208 -4.39 -0.63 -4.32
CA GLN A 208 -3.84 0.46 -5.12
C GLN A 208 -4.40 1.85 -4.73
N PRO A 209 -5.73 2.06 -4.61
CA PRO A 209 -6.26 3.34 -4.12
C PRO A 209 -5.89 3.68 -2.67
N LEU A 210 -5.82 2.69 -1.79
CA LEU A 210 -5.43 2.91 -0.39
C LEU A 210 -3.96 3.35 -0.29
N ILE A 211 -3.08 2.73 -1.08
CA ILE A 211 -1.65 3.07 -1.16
C ILE A 211 -1.47 4.50 -1.70
N ALA A 212 -2.24 4.88 -2.73
CA ALA A 212 -2.20 6.21 -3.31
C ALA A 212 -2.77 7.29 -2.36
N SER A 213 -3.70 6.94 -1.46
CA SER A 213 -4.36 7.88 -0.57
C SER A 213 -3.49 8.27 0.64
N ALA A 214 -3.28 9.58 0.80
CA ALA A 214 -2.66 10.12 2.01
C ALA A 214 -3.54 9.92 3.26
N THR A 215 -4.86 9.91 3.12
CA THR A 215 -5.80 9.67 4.22
C THR A 215 -5.68 8.23 4.72
N ALA A 216 -5.78 7.25 3.81
CA ALA A 216 -5.68 5.84 4.16
C ALA A 216 -4.31 5.52 4.79
N ARG A 217 -3.22 6.03 4.20
CA ARG A 217 -1.86 5.81 4.71
C ARG A 217 -1.68 6.29 6.16
N ARG A 218 -2.25 7.44 6.54
CA ARG A 218 -2.18 7.96 7.92
C ARG A 218 -2.90 7.05 8.93
N VAL A 219 -3.97 6.38 8.50
CA VAL A 219 -4.74 5.48 9.36
C VAL A 219 -4.08 4.09 9.43
N TRP A 220 -3.58 3.58 8.30
CA TRP A 220 -3.14 2.20 8.19
C TRP A 220 -1.71 1.95 8.65
N VAL A 221 -0.77 2.88 8.40
CA VAL A 221 0.67 2.64 8.69
C VAL A 221 0.93 2.47 10.18
N ASP A 222 0.21 3.20 11.04
CA ASP A 222 0.39 3.10 12.49
C ASP A 222 -0.59 2.11 13.15
N SER A 223 -1.40 1.40 12.36
CA SER A 223 -2.29 0.35 12.83
C SER A 223 -1.60 -1.01 12.80
N GLU A 224 -1.42 -1.62 13.97
CA GLU A 224 -0.84 -2.95 14.11
C GLU A 224 -1.66 -4.02 13.37
N VAL A 225 -2.99 -3.94 13.47
CA VAL A 225 -3.92 -4.87 12.80
C VAL A 225 -3.77 -4.76 11.28
N ALA A 226 -3.76 -3.53 10.75
CA ALA A 226 -3.65 -3.30 9.31
C ALA A 226 -2.28 -3.75 8.78
N MET A 227 -1.19 -3.34 9.44
CA MET A 227 0.16 -3.67 8.98
C MET A 227 0.49 -5.15 9.15
N THR A 228 -0.07 -5.84 10.14
CA THR A 228 0.05 -7.30 10.26
C THR A 228 -0.64 -8.00 9.08
N ALA A 229 -1.87 -7.59 8.73
CA ALA A 229 -2.60 -8.16 7.60
C ALA A 229 -1.90 -7.85 6.25
N VAL A 230 -1.41 -6.62 6.07
CA VAL A 230 -0.65 -6.22 4.89
C VAL A 230 0.67 -7.02 4.78
N ALA A 231 1.43 -7.14 5.87
CA ALA A 231 2.70 -7.88 5.89
C ALA A 231 2.52 -9.38 5.63
N ALA A 232 1.37 -9.95 6.00
CA ALA A 232 1.04 -11.34 5.71
C ALA A 232 0.60 -11.58 4.24
N SER A 233 0.11 -10.54 3.55
CA SER A 233 -0.39 -10.64 2.18
C SER A 233 0.69 -10.31 1.14
N GLN A 234 1.01 -11.29 0.29
CA GLN A 234 1.94 -11.08 -0.83
C GLN A 234 1.44 -9.98 -1.79
N THR A 235 0.14 -9.96 -2.09
CA THR A 235 -0.47 -8.97 -3.00
C THR A 235 -0.31 -7.55 -2.43
N ALA A 236 -0.75 -7.34 -1.18
CA ALA A 236 -0.67 -6.04 -0.54
C ALA A 236 0.78 -5.58 -0.38
N MET A 237 1.66 -6.47 0.09
CA MET A 237 3.02 -6.08 0.40
C MET A 237 3.87 -5.86 -0.85
N THR A 238 3.60 -6.55 -1.96
CA THR A 238 4.20 -6.24 -3.27
C THR A 238 3.81 -4.83 -3.73
N ALA A 239 2.52 -4.47 -3.64
CA ALA A 239 2.04 -3.15 -4.01
C ALA A 239 2.61 -2.04 -3.10
N VAL A 240 2.65 -2.28 -1.79
CA VAL A 240 3.26 -1.35 -0.83
C VAL A 240 4.75 -1.17 -1.12
N ALA A 241 5.50 -2.27 -1.31
CA ALA A 241 6.94 -2.25 -1.60
C ALA A 241 7.30 -1.52 -2.89
N ALA A 242 6.39 -1.47 -3.87
CA ALA A 242 6.57 -0.71 -5.11
C ALA A 242 6.36 0.82 -4.93
N SER A 243 5.66 1.25 -3.89
CA SER A 243 5.35 2.67 -3.64
C SER A 243 6.40 3.34 -2.76
N GLN A 244 7.18 4.27 -3.33
CA GLN A 244 8.18 5.04 -2.59
C GLN A 244 7.56 5.81 -1.42
N THR A 245 6.44 6.49 -1.65
CA THR A 245 5.77 7.31 -0.62
C THR A 245 5.27 6.45 0.54
N THR A 246 4.69 5.28 0.24
CA THR A 246 4.16 4.39 1.28
C THR A 246 5.29 3.68 2.01
N MET A 247 6.32 3.18 1.31
CA MET A 247 7.48 2.57 1.97
C MET A 247 8.26 3.56 2.82
N THR A 248 8.32 4.83 2.44
CA THR A 248 8.94 5.87 3.30
C THR A 248 8.16 6.04 4.60
N ALA A 249 6.81 6.06 4.53
CA ALA A 249 5.98 6.14 5.73
C ALA A 249 6.08 4.87 6.59
N VAL A 250 6.05 3.68 5.97
CA VAL A 250 6.23 2.39 6.64
C VAL A 250 7.58 2.35 7.33
N ALA A 251 8.68 2.69 6.64
CA ALA A 251 10.03 2.69 7.18
C ALA A 251 10.21 3.67 8.35
N ALA A 252 9.43 4.74 8.42
CA ALA A 252 9.44 5.69 9.52
C ALA A 252 8.59 5.25 10.74
N SER A 253 7.69 4.27 10.56
CA SER A 253 6.78 3.80 11.62
C SER A 253 7.32 2.54 12.30
N GLN A 254 7.47 2.62 13.62
CA GLN A 254 7.90 1.48 14.43
C GLN A 254 6.86 0.35 14.38
N THR A 255 5.56 0.67 14.43
CA THR A 255 4.48 -0.32 14.35
C THR A 255 4.53 -1.06 13.01
N ALA A 256 4.61 -0.32 11.90
CA ALA A 256 4.66 -0.90 10.57
C ALA A 256 5.90 -1.80 10.39
N MET A 257 7.08 -1.31 10.76
CA MET A 257 8.31 -2.06 10.59
C MET A 257 8.44 -3.25 11.52
N THR A 258 7.79 -3.22 12.69
CA THR A 258 7.71 -4.41 13.55
C THR A 258 6.93 -5.52 12.85
N ALA A 259 5.76 -5.21 12.27
CA ALA A 259 4.96 -6.18 11.51
C ALA A 259 5.70 -6.68 10.24
N VAL A 260 6.32 -5.77 9.48
CA VAL A 260 7.09 -6.12 8.27
C VAL A 260 8.29 -7.00 8.62
N ALA A 261 9.09 -6.63 9.64
CA ALA A 261 10.29 -7.37 10.01
C ALA A 261 9.98 -8.75 10.61
N ALA A 262 8.78 -8.95 11.19
CA ALA A 262 8.33 -10.25 11.68
C ALA A 262 7.82 -11.19 10.57
N SER A 263 7.53 -10.66 9.37
CA SER A 263 6.92 -11.43 8.28
C SER A 263 7.92 -11.81 7.19
N GLN A 264 8.06 -13.12 6.94
CA GLN A 264 8.85 -13.62 5.82
C GLN A 264 8.30 -13.17 4.47
N THR A 265 6.97 -13.17 4.30
CA THR A 265 6.30 -12.71 3.07
C THR A 265 6.66 -11.25 2.78
N ALA A 266 6.62 -10.40 3.82
CA ALA A 266 6.94 -8.99 3.66
C ALA A 266 8.42 -8.77 3.35
N MET A 267 9.32 -9.46 4.06
CA MET A 267 10.76 -9.32 3.82
C MET A 267 11.17 -9.82 2.42
N THR A 268 10.52 -10.86 1.90
CA THR A 268 10.70 -11.29 0.50
C THR A 268 10.27 -10.20 -0.48
N ALA A 269 9.11 -9.55 -0.25
CA ALA A 269 8.64 -8.45 -1.10
C ALA A 269 9.55 -7.22 -1.01
N VAL A 270 10.08 -6.90 0.17
CA VAL A 270 11.06 -5.81 0.38
C VAL A 270 12.35 -6.09 -0.37
N ALA A 271 12.93 -7.28 -0.25
CA ALA A 271 14.17 -7.67 -0.93
C ALA A 271 14.05 -7.62 -2.47
N ALA A 272 12.87 -7.97 -3.00
CA ALA A 272 12.58 -7.89 -4.43
C ALA A 272 12.45 -6.44 -4.95
N SER A 273 12.24 -5.45 -4.08
CA SER A 273 12.00 -4.05 -4.45
C SER A 273 13.16 -3.12 -4.09
N GLN A 274 13.80 -2.52 -5.10
CA GLN A 274 14.84 -1.52 -4.88
C GLN A 274 14.32 -0.28 -4.12
N THR A 275 13.08 0.11 -4.40
CA THR A 275 12.37 1.20 -3.72
C THR A 275 12.24 0.92 -2.22
N ALA A 276 11.79 -0.29 -1.87
CA ALA A 276 11.62 -0.70 -0.47
C ALA A 276 12.96 -0.82 0.25
N MET A 277 13.96 -1.48 -0.35
CA MET A 277 15.29 -1.61 0.23
C MET A 277 15.92 -0.24 0.52
N THR A 278 15.79 0.72 -0.40
CA THR A 278 16.33 2.07 -0.22
C THR A 278 15.64 2.79 0.94
N ALA A 279 14.30 2.70 1.04
CA ALA A 279 13.55 3.31 2.15
C ALA A 279 13.89 2.68 3.50
N VAL A 280 14.00 1.35 3.57
CA VAL A 280 14.34 0.62 4.81
C VAL A 280 15.76 0.95 5.26
N VAL A 281 16.75 0.83 4.38
CA VAL A 281 18.18 1.02 4.73
C VAL A 281 18.52 2.48 5.07
N GLY A 282 17.75 3.44 4.54
CA GLY A 282 17.86 4.85 4.88
C GLY A 282 17.18 5.25 6.18
N SER A 283 16.39 4.37 6.81
CA SER A 283 15.64 4.65 8.03
C SER A 283 16.23 3.94 9.24
N GLU A 284 16.57 4.72 10.27
CA GLU A 284 17.01 4.17 11.56
C GLU A 284 15.92 3.32 12.24
N VAL A 285 14.65 3.77 12.18
CA VAL A 285 13.52 3.04 12.76
C VAL A 285 13.37 1.68 12.10
N ALA A 286 13.40 1.64 10.76
CA ALA A 286 13.30 0.41 10.01
C ALA A 286 14.48 -0.53 10.27
N MET A 287 15.71 -0.01 10.25
CA MET A 287 16.89 -0.82 10.48
C MET A 287 17.01 -1.34 11.90
N ARG A 288 16.51 -0.62 12.92
CA ARG A 288 16.39 -1.15 14.29
C ARG A 288 15.41 -2.32 14.36
N ALA A 289 14.24 -2.21 13.71
CA ALA A 289 13.27 -3.29 13.65
C ALA A 289 13.82 -4.52 12.88
N VAL A 290 14.46 -4.29 11.73
CA VAL A 290 15.13 -5.34 10.95
C VAL A 290 16.21 -6.01 11.78
N ALA A 291 17.16 -5.24 12.34
CA ALA A 291 18.27 -5.77 13.13
C ALA A 291 17.80 -6.53 14.38
N GLY A 292 16.67 -6.15 14.98
CA GLY A 292 16.08 -6.84 16.12
C GLY A 292 15.34 -8.13 15.77
N SER A 293 14.94 -8.32 14.51
CA SER A 293 14.16 -9.48 14.05
C SER A 293 15.04 -10.56 13.44
N GLU A 294 14.90 -11.79 13.94
CA GLU A 294 15.58 -12.96 13.36
C GLU A 294 15.08 -13.26 11.94
N VAL A 295 13.79 -13.11 11.66
CA VAL A 295 13.20 -13.34 10.33
C VAL A 295 13.79 -12.36 9.32
N ALA A 296 13.79 -11.07 9.66
CA ALA A 296 14.31 -10.04 8.78
C ALA A 296 15.82 -10.15 8.58
N MET A 297 16.61 -10.36 9.64
CA MET A 297 18.05 -10.48 9.51
C MET A 297 18.47 -11.72 8.73
N ARG A 298 17.76 -12.85 8.85
CA ARG A 298 18.02 -14.02 8.01
C ARG A 298 17.70 -13.75 6.54
N ALA A 299 16.57 -13.06 6.26
CA ALA A 299 16.21 -12.69 4.90
C ALA A 299 17.23 -11.71 4.29
N VAL A 300 17.70 -10.73 5.07
CA VAL A 300 18.73 -9.77 4.68
C VAL A 300 20.06 -10.48 4.44
N ALA A 301 20.56 -11.24 5.41
CA ALA A 301 21.84 -11.96 5.31
C ALA A 301 21.87 -12.99 4.19
N GLY A 302 20.74 -13.67 3.91
CA GLY A 302 20.63 -14.65 2.83
C GLY A 302 20.59 -14.05 1.42
N ASP A 303 20.47 -12.73 1.27
CA ASP A 303 20.42 -12.04 -0.02
C ASP A 303 21.64 -11.13 -0.21
N GLU A 304 22.56 -11.55 -1.07
CA GLU A 304 23.80 -10.83 -1.40
C GLU A 304 23.54 -9.39 -1.91
N LYS A 305 22.46 -9.17 -2.67
CA LYS A 305 22.13 -7.83 -3.18
C LYS A 305 21.67 -6.95 -2.03
N PHE A 306 20.85 -7.47 -1.13
CA PHE A 306 20.38 -6.73 0.04
C PHE A 306 21.55 -6.44 1.00
N MET A 307 22.38 -7.43 1.31
CA MET A 307 23.56 -7.24 2.18
C MET A 307 24.50 -6.16 1.66
N ARG A 308 24.79 -6.12 0.35
CA ARG A 308 25.62 -5.05 -0.23
C ARG A 308 25.06 -3.65 0.03
N ILE A 309 23.75 -3.48 -0.05
CA ILE A 309 23.08 -2.20 0.22
C ILE A 309 23.16 -1.86 1.71
N VAL A 310 22.95 -2.84 2.59
CA VAL A 310 23.07 -2.69 4.05
C VAL A 310 24.47 -2.28 4.47
N ILE A 311 25.50 -2.96 3.96
CA ILE A 311 26.92 -2.69 4.27
C ILE A 311 27.38 -1.31 3.80
N ALA A 312 26.81 -0.82 2.70
CA ALA A 312 27.08 0.52 2.20
C ALA A 312 26.39 1.63 3.03
N SER A 313 25.51 1.27 3.98
CA SER A 313 24.78 2.22 4.82
C SER A 313 25.32 2.27 6.25
N SER A 314 25.86 3.43 6.62
CA SER A 314 26.33 3.65 8.00
C SER A 314 25.21 3.54 9.04
N VAL A 315 23.98 3.94 8.68
CA VAL A 315 22.79 3.85 9.54
C VAL A 315 22.41 2.39 9.79
N ALA A 316 22.38 1.59 8.73
CA ALA A 316 22.03 0.18 8.82
C ALA A 316 23.05 -0.61 9.64
N MET A 317 24.35 -0.41 9.38
CA MET A 317 25.41 -1.06 10.15
C MET A 317 25.45 -0.62 11.61
N ALA A 318 25.07 0.63 11.90
CA ALA A 318 24.99 1.12 13.28
C ALA A 318 23.86 0.42 14.05
N ALA A 319 22.69 0.28 13.43
CA ALA A 319 21.57 -0.45 14.00
C ALA A 319 21.89 -1.95 14.22
N ILE A 320 22.60 -2.58 13.27
CA ILE A 320 23.03 -3.97 13.38
C ILE A 320 24.04 -4.15 14.52
N ALA A 321 25.07 -3.31 14.60
CA ALA A 321 26.07 -3.39 15.65
C ALA A 321 25.49 -3.17 17.05
N ALA A 322 24.42 -2.37 17.16
CA ALA A 322 23.67 -2.17 18.41
C ALA A 322 22.69 -3.31 18.75
N SER A 323 22.43 -4.25 17.83
CA SER A 323 21.46 -5.34 18.02
C SER A 323 22.14 -6.67 18.33
N GLU A 324 21.77 -7.30 19.45
CA GLU A 324 22.23 -8.67 19.75
C GLU A 324 21.78 -9.70 18.71
N THR A 325 20.53 -9.60 18.23
CA THR A 325 20.01 -10.48 17.18
C THR A 325 20.81 -10.30 15.88
N GLY A 326 21.02 -9.05 15.46
CA GLY A 326 21.76 -8.73 14.24
C GLY A 326 23.20 -9.21 14.28
N LYS A 327 23.90 -8.94 15.40
CA LYS A 327 25.26 -9.44 15.65
C LYS A 327 25.31 -10.96 15.58
N ARG A 328 24.44 -11.66 16.31
CA ARG A 328 24.40 -13.13 16.34
C ARG A 328 24.18 -13.72 14.94
N ILE A 329 23.26 -13.18 14.15
CA ILE A 329 22.99 -13.67 12.80
C ILE A 329 24.22 -13.48 11.90
N LEU A 330 24.84 -12.30 11.89
CA LEU A 330 26.02 -12.07 11.04
C LEU A 330 27.27 -12.83 11.50
N ILE A 331 27.39 -13.13 12.80
CA ILE A 331 28.42 -14.04 13.33
C ILE A 331 28.18 -15.46 12.81
N ALA A 332 26.94 -15.95 12.85
CA ALA A 332 26.59 -17.26 12.29
C ALA A 332 26.83 -17.32 10.77
N GLU A 333 26.54 -16.22 10.07
CA GLU A 333 26.80 -16.02 8.64
C GLU A 333 28.21 -15.45 8.38
N ASN A 334 29.22 -15.96 9.11
CA ASN A 334 30.59 -15.42 9.08
C ASN A 334 31.16 -15.28 7.65
N GLN A 335 30.86 -16.22 6.75
CA GLN A 335 31.33 -16.14 5.36
C GLN A 335 30.89 -14.85 4.66
N ILE A 336 29.64 -14.43 4.90
CA ILE A 336 29.06 -13.20 4.35
C ILE A 336 29.66 -11.98 5.04
N LEU A 337 29.79 -12.02 6.37
CA LEU A 337 30.41 -10.93 7.11
C LEU A 337 31.87 -10.69 6.66
N GLN A 338 32.67 -11.75 6.49
CA GLN A 338 34.06 -11.62 6.06
C GLN A 338 34.20 -11.28 4.57
N SER A 339 33.29 -11.71 3.68
CA SER A 339 33.37 -11.36 2.26
C SER A 339 33.25 -9.84 2.03
N HIS A 340 32.60 -9.14 2.97
CA HIS A 340 32.37 -7.71 2.91
C HIS A 340 33.25 -6.85 3.82
N LYS A 341 34.25 -7.44 4.50
CA LYS A 341 35.11 -6.75 5.47
C LYS A 341 35.79 -5.48 4.94
N ASP A 342 36.26 -5.49 3.69
CA ASP A 342 36.95 -4.34 3.08
C ASP A 342 35.98 -3.18 2.78
N ALA A 343 34.76 -3.51 2.34
CA ALA A 343 33.70 -2.53 2.11
C ALA A 343 33.23 -1.93 3.43
N LEU A 344 33.02 -2.76 4.45
CA LEU A 344 32.70 -2.33 5.81
C LEU A 344 33.80 -1.42 6.37
N TYR A 345 35.07 -1.78 6.22
CA TYR A 345 36.19 -0.98 6.70
C TYR A 345 36.25 0.38 5.99
N SER A 346 36.03 0.41 4.68
CA SER A 346 35.95 1.65 3.90
C SER A 346 34.80 2.54 4.39
N MET A 347 33.64 1.94 4.68
CA MET A 347 32.47 2.67 5.18
C MET A 347 32.72 3.28 6.57
N VAL A 348 33.25 2.51 7.52
CA VAL A 348 33.50 3.03 8.88
C VAL A 348 34.57 4.12 8.86
N LYS A 349 35.60 4.03 8.01
CA LYS A 349 36.60 5.09 7.88
C LYS A 349 36.01 6.43 7.46
N GLN A 350 34.96 6.41 6.64
CA GLN A 350 34.31 7.62 6.16
C GLN A 350 33.29 8.17 7.17
N HIS A 351 32.49 7.29 7.78
CA HIS A 351 31.29 7.72 8.52
C HIS A 351 31.33 7.46 10.02
N TRP A 352 32.26 6.66 10.53
CA TRP A 352 32.35 6.29 11.94
C TRP A 352 33.59 6.91 12.59
N THR A 353 33.72 6.74 13.90
CA THR A 353 34.85 7.22 14.68
C THR A 353 35.71 6.04 15.10
N ASN A 354 37.00 6.08 14.81
CA ASN A 354 37.97 5.15 15.41
C ASN A 354 38.09 5.50 16.90
N ALA A 355 37.52 4.65 17.75
CA ALA A 355 37.57 4.82 19.19
C ALA A 355 38.92 4.39 19.76
N ARG A 356 39.52 3.34 19.18
CA ARG A 356 40.78 2.74 19.64
C ARG A 356 41.53 2.08 18.50
N SER A 357 42.85 2.23 18.54
CA SER A 357 43.82 1.46 17.75
C SER A 357 44.75 0.73 18.71
N ILE A 358 44.81 -0.60 18.59
CA ILE A 358 45.43 -1.47 19.59
C ILE A 358 46.41 -2.40 18.89
N ARG A 359 47.66 -2.39 19.37
CA ARG A 359 48.64 -3.42 19.01
C ARG A 359 48.49 -4.57 20.01
N LEU A 360 48.23 -5.77 19.49
CA LEU A 360 47.98 -6.99 20.25
C LEU A 360 49.17 -7.91 20.04
N ILE A 361 50.08 -7.91 21.01
CA ILE A 361 51.30 -8.71 21.00
C ILE A 361 51.43 -9.43 22.33
N ASP A 362 51.66 -10.73 22.27
CA ASP A 362 52.12 -11.54 23.38
C ASP A 362 53.46 -12.18 23.00
N GLY A 363 54.47 -11.97 23.87
CA GLY A 363 55.80 -12.54 23.72
C GLY A 363 55.92 -13.95 24.29
N GLN A 364 54.81 -14.52 24.77
CA GLN A 364 54.80 -15.75 25.52
C GLN A 364 54.23 -16.90 24.69
N GLY A 365 54.93 -18.03 24.68
CA GLY A 365 54.56 -19.18 23.84
C GLY A 365 53.35 -19.98 24.34
N GLY A 366 52.45 -20.42 23.45
CA GLY A 366 51.32 -21.30 23.78
C GLY A 366 49.95 -20.74 23.36
N VAL A 367 48.89 -21.55 23.51
CA VAL A 367 47.52 -21.16 23.14
C VAL A 367 46.93 -20.26 24.22
N ARG A 368 46.64 -19.00 23.87
CA ARG A 368 46.21 -17.97 24.81
C ARG A 368 45.47 -16.83 24.10
N TYR A 369 44.85 -15.97 24.89
CA TYR A 369 44.27 -14.71 24.42
C TYR A 369 45.26 -13.57 24.60
N GLU A 370 45.38 -12.73 23.58
CA GLU A 370 46.27 -11.56 23.57
C GLU A 370 45.98 -10.55 24.69
N SER A 371 47.05 -9.95 25.21
CA SER A 371 46.96 -8.81 26.12
C SER A 371 46.39 -7.60 25.35
N GLY A 372 45.21 -7.12 25.78
CA GLY A 372 44.47 -6.05 25.08
C GLY A 372 43.12 -6.48 24.49
N ASN A 373 42.76 -7.76 24.52
CA ASN A 373 41.43 -8.21 24.10
C ASN A 373 40.28 -7.56 24.90
N SER A 374 40.49 -7.22 26.17
CA SER A 374 39.49 -6.48 26.97
C SER A 374 39.16 -5.11 26.37
N ALA A 375 40.08 -4.49 25.62
CA ALA A 375 39.85 -3.22 24.96
C ALA A 375 38.98 -3.35 23.69
N LEU A 376 38.77 -4.58 23.18
CA LEU A 376 37.85 -4.91 22.09
C LEU A 376 36.42 -5.17 22.58
N ALA A 377 36.20 -5.26 23.90
CA ALA A 377 34.89 -5.53 24.48
C ALA A 377 33.94 -4.32 24.44
N GLU A 378 34.48 -3.10 24.37
CA GLU A 378 33.70 -1.88 24.51
C GLU A 378 34.14 -0.82 23.49
N PRO A 379 33.20 0.02 22.99
CA PRO A 379 31.76 0.00 23.29
C PRO A 379 30.96 -1.15 22.64
N ASN A 380 29.86 -1.60 23.26
CA ASN A 380 29.02 -2.71 22.78
C ASN A 380 28.48 -2.62 21.33
N ASN A 381 28.38 -1.41 20.78
CA ASN A 381 27.94 -1.15 19.41
C ASN A 381 29.10 -0.98 18.41
N ALA A 382 30.31 -1.42 18.77
CA ALA A 382 31.49 -1.30 17.92
C ALA A 382 31.62 -2.43 16.90
N LEU A 383 32.22 -2.08 15.76
CA LEU A 383 32.83 -3.01 14.82
C LEU A 383 34.32 -3.10 15.08
N ILE A 384 34.86 -4.31 15.05
CA ILE A 384 36.26 -4.64 15.30
C ILE A 384 36.88 -5.11 13.99
N PHE A 385 37.89 -4.38 13.50
CA PHE A 385 38.65 -4.76 12.32
C PHE A 385 40.06 -5.16 12.73
N VAL A 386 40.62 -6.19 12.10
CA VAL A 386 41.90 -6.75 12.53
C VAL A 386 42.82 -7.03 11.34
N CYS A 387 44.04 -6.56 11.48
CA CYS A 387 45.21 -6.95 10.71
C CYS A 387 45.98 -8.02 11.49
N LEU A 388 45.82 -9.27 11.09
CA LEU A 388 46.45 -10.44 11.66
C LEU A 388 47.91 -10.54 11.19
N GLY A 389 48.79 -11.08 12.02
CA GLY A 389 50.21 -11.15 11.69
C GLY A 389 50.99 -12.15 12.56
N SER A 390 52.24 -12.38 12.15
CA SER A 390 53.17 -13.36 12.71
C SER A 390 54.57 -12.75 12.84
N PHE A 391 55.37 -13.27 13.76
CA PHE A 391 56.73 -12.82 14.05
C PHE A 391 57.83 -13.48 13.19
N SER A 392 57.48 -14.47 12.36
CA SER A 392 58.49 -15.21 11.60
C SER A 392 57.95 -15.79 10.30
N THR A 393 58.77 -15.74 9.26
CA THR A 393 58.53 -16.48 8.00
C THR A 393 58.67 -17.99 8.19
N ALA A 394 59.49 -18.42 9.17
CA ALA A 394 59.68 -19.84 9.52
C ALA A 394 58.43 -20.46 10.16
N PHE A 395 57.59 -19.62 10.77
CA PHE A 395 56.25 -19.98 11.22
C PHE A 395 55.24 -19.20 10.37
N GLN A 396 55.12 -19.60 9.09
CA GLN A 396 54.03 -19.15 8.20
C GLN A 396 52.63 -19.31 8.83
N TYR A 397 52.55 -20.10 9.91
CA TYR A 397 51.37 -20.35 10.73
C TYR A 397 51.43 -19.72 12.14
N GLY A 398 52.12 -18.59 12.31
CA GLY A 398 52.10 -17.68 13.48
C GLY A 398 50.71 -17.16 13.86
N ARG A 399 49.72 -18.05 13.98
CA ARG A 399 48.35 -17.73 13.62
C ARG A 399 47.63 -17.15 14.81
N HIS A 400 47.67 -15.82 14.86
CA HIS A 400 46.57 -15.08 15.43
C HIS A 400 45.29 -15.43 14.68
N GLN A 401 44.28 -15.77 15.45
CA GLN A 401 42.94 -16.02 15.00
C GLN A 401 42.05 -14.95 15.62
N LEU A 402 41.21 -14.32 14.80
CA LEU A 402 40.09 -13.53 15.30
C LEU A 402 38.96 -14.49 15.65
N GLU A 403 38.55 -14.49 16.91
CA GLU A 403 37.32 -15.12 17.38
C GLU A 403 36.24 -14.06 17.55
N HIS A 404 35.02 -14.42 17.13
CA HIS A 404 33.82 -13.66 17.45
C HIS A 404 33.54 -13.68 18.97
N PRO A 405 32.66 -12.79 19.47
CA PRO A 405 32.29 -12.77 20.89
C PRO A 405 31.76 -14.12 21.43
N ASP A 406 31.16 -14.95 20.57
CA ASP A 406 30.66 -16.28 20.91
C ASP A 406 31.74 -17.38 20.89
N GLY A 407 33.00 -17.02 20.56
CA GLY A 407 34.13 -17.94 20.48
C GLY A 407 34.30 -18.64 19.13
N SER A 408 33.38 -18.44 18.18
CA SER A 408 33.52 -18.98 16.83
C SER A 408 34.63 -18.27 16.05
N VAL A 409 35.20 -18.95 15.06
CA VAL A 409 36.34 -18.41 14.27
C VAL A 409 35.82 -17.39 13.24
N ALA A 410 36.20 -16.12 13.39
CA ALA A 410 35.89 -15.08 12.42
C ALA A 410 36.88 -15.10 11.24
N ALA A 411 38.17 -15.05 11.54
CA ALA A 411 39.22 -15.01 10.53
C ALA A 411 40.51 -15.66 11.04
N LEU A 412 41.26 -16.27 10.12
CA LEU A 412 42.54 -16.90 10.37
C LEU A 412 43.66 -16.02 9.77
N GLY A 413 44.70 -15.77 10.55
CA GLY A 413 45.82 -14.93 10.12
C GLY A 413 46.72 -15.59 9.09
N GLY A 414 47.24 -14.77 8.16
CA GLY A 414 48.38 -15.11 7.31
C GLY A 414 49.71 -14.60 7.88
N TYR A 415 50.81 -14.77 7.14
CA TYR A 415 52.08 -14.14 7.51
C TYR A 415 52.05 -12.65 7.20
N ARG A 416 52.16 -11.82 8.23
CA ARG A 416 52.45 -10.39 8.14
C ARG A 416 53.33 -9.99 9.32
N ASN A 417 54.50 -9.42 9.03
CA ASN A 417 55.50 -9.15 10.07
C ASN A 417 55.05 -8.02 11.00
N GLN A 418 54.55 -8.39 12.19
CA GLN A 418 54.16 -7.50 13.28
C GLN A 418 53.44 -6.20 12.85
N PRO A 419 52.26 -6.30 12.21
CA PRO A 419 51.49 -5.12 11.83
C PRO A 419 51.32 -4.17 13.03
N SER A 420 51.66 -2.91 12.83
CA SER A 420 51.44 -1.80 13.77
C SER A 420 50.34 -0.85 13.31
N THR A 421 49.78 -1.11 12.12
CA THR A 421 48.71 -0.37 11.45
C THR A 421 47.83 -1.33 10.65
N MET A 422 46.67 -0.86 10.18
CA MET A 422 45.78 -1.64 9.32
C MET A 422 46.33 -1.72 7.90
N GLN A 423 47.28 -2.63 7.66
CA GLN A 423 47.88 -2.86 6.34
C GLN A 423 46.97 -3.67 5.41
N ALA A 424 46.16 -4.55 5.97
CA ALA A 424 45.02 -5.19 5.32
C ALA A 424 44.00 -5.61 6.37
N VAL A 425 42.73 -5.70 5.97
CA VAL A 425 41.65 -6.18 6.84
C VAL A 425 41.57 -7.69 6.67
N ASP A 426 42.15 -8.45 7.60
CA ASP A 426 42.06 -9.91 7.52
C ASP A 426 40.74 -10.42 8.07
N GLY A 427 40.16 -9.73 9.06
CA GLY A 427 38.84 -10.06 9.58
C GLY A 427 38.09 -8.88 10.19
N VAL A 428 36.78 -9.02 10.23
CA VAL A 428 35.85 -8.12 10.94
C VAL A 428 35.01 -8.90 11.94
N SER A 429 34.68 -8.29 13.07
CA SER A 429 33.82 -8.84 14.11
C SER A 429 33.12 -7.70 14.86
N PHE A 430 32.38 -8.04 15.91
CA PHE A 430 31.69 -7.09 16.79
C PHE A 430 32.40 -6.96 18.13
N ALA A 431 32.01 -5.96 18.91
CA ALA A 431 32.47 -5.76 20.28
C ALA A 431 32.40 -7.08 21.10
N GLY A 432 33.48 -7.38 21.82
CA GLY A 432 33.67 -8.65 22.54
C GLY A 432 34.53 -9.68 21.80
N ALA A 433 34.95 -9.38 20.57
CA ALA A 433 35.87 -10.20 19.81
C ALA A 433 37.22 -10.39 20.53
N LYS A 434 37.90 -11.49 20.23
CA LYS A 434 39.17 -11.85 20.86
C LYS A 434 40.20 -12.26 19.83
N ILE A 435 41.46 -11.90 20.06
CA ILE A 435 42.58 -12.46 19.33
C ILE A 435 43.17 -13.60 20.13
N LYS A 436 43.12 -14.78 19.53
CA LYS A 436 43.72 -16.00 20.08
C LYS A 436 45.03 -16.27 19.38
N GLN A 437 46.09 -16.33 20.16
CA GLN A 437 47.37 -16.83 19.72
C GLN A 437 47.34 -18.36 19.73
N THR A 438 47.68 -18.99 18.60
CA THR A 438 47.67 -20.46 18.48
C THR A 438 49.07 -21.08 18.47
N VAL A 439 50.14 -20.26 18.34
CA VAL A 439 51.54 -20.71 18.32
C VAL A 439 52.46 -19.74 19.07
N GLN A 440 53.78 -19.97 19.03
CA GLN A 440 54.70 -19.42 20.03
C GLN A 440 54.89 -17.90 20.02
N ILE A 441 54.68 -17.22 18.89
CA ILE A 441 54.88 -15.76 18.76
C ILE A 441 53.98 -15.19 17.64
N GLY A 442 52.96 -14.39 17.99
CA GLY A 442 52.06 -13.75 17.05
C GLY A 442 51.81 -12.27 17.36
N GLY A 443 51.49 -11.48 16.34
CA GLY A 443 51.35 -10.02 16.49
C GLY A 443 50.29 -9.46 15.56
N SER A 444 49.27 -8.83 16.14
CA SER A 444 48.15 -8.24 15.41
C SER A 444 47.99 -6.77 15.72
N TYR A 445 47.25 -6.11 14.84
CA TYR A 445 46.77 -4.76 15.06
C TYR A 445 45.26 -4.76 14.85
N ALA A 446 44.53 -4.15 15.78
CA ALA A 446 43.08 -4.08 15.75
C ALA A 446 42.61 -2.62 15.85
N GLU A 447 41.48 -2.33 15.23
CA GLU A 447 40.80 -1.05 15.34
C GLU A 447 39.36 -1.26 15.78
N VAL A 448 38.93 -0.42 16.72
CA VAL A 448 37.57 -0.39 17.28
C VAL A 448 36.87 0.84 16.71
N TRP A 449 35.80 0.61 15.95
CA TRP A 449 35.05 1.65 15.27
C TRP A 449 33.63 1.74 15.83
N ILE A 450 33.18 2.95 16.14
CA ILE A 450 31.82 3.22 16.65
C ILE A 450 31.07 4.22 15.76
N PRO A 451 29.74 4.09 15.63
CA PRO A 451 28.94 5.06 14.90
C PRO A 451 29.16 6.48 15.43
N LYS A 452 29.13 7.49 14.55
CA LYS A 452 29.08 8.89 14.98
C LYS A 452 27.72 9.13 15.63
N VAL A 453 27.72 9.86 16.76
CA VAL A 453 26.52 10.32 17.46
C VAL A 453 25.88 11.46 16.69
#